data_AF-A0AAD6BC95-F1
#
_entry.id   AF-A0AAD6BC95-F1
#
_cell.length_a   1.000
_cell.length_b   1.000
_cell.length_c   1.000
_cell.angle_alpha   90.00
_cell.angle_beta   90.00
_cell.angle_gamma   90.00
#
_symmetry.space_group_name_H-M   'P 1'
#
loop_
_entity.id
_entity.type
_entity.pdbx_description
1 polymer ?
#
loop_
_entity_poly.entity_id
_entity_poly.type
_entity_poly.pdbx_seq_one_letter_code
_entity_poly.pdbx_strand_id
1 'polypeptide(L)'
;PGVRLVGGESRCAGDLEVEHEGGWRPVWGYYWTLKEAGVACRELDCGSAVSGAAGAGSSDSFLTLTCSDSVRLLGGTGLCSGRLEVNSDPSDPSWSSVCEADFDQQDAQVVCRQLGCGAPSVLQGALYGEGEAPMGTKEFQCGGHESALLDCSSASERNTCSPGTAVSLTCSEPGGVQLVGGESRCAGDLEVEHLGERRPVGGYPLWTLKAAGVACRELDCGSAVSVGERKESSTRPVWRISSDCVESGSPLRECAVASLSSIYILNLTCSDKLFQPNISVSSSMYGVSGAQQQGFQVFRGSTFSISCSIQPQYPGGSFLLSSSTHNYTQPAVNHSAHFLFPAAEPAHQGNYSCVYNVSAFSQDSSSESRLLSVTVTGVPSDPEPFIIRAVVLLLTQLLVTIGLYFYCKATRGRRPSRQEDIELDYDDLGVPAEEEGAQGAE
;
A
#
# COMPACT_ATOMS: atom_id res chain seq x y z
N PRO A 1 37.72 14.88 20.02
CA PRO A 1 37.33 16.22 19.51
C PRO A 1 35.86 16.38 19.86
N GLY A 2 35.46 17.46 20.54
CA GLY A 2 34.06 17.70 20.88
C GLY A 2 33.25 18.26 19.71
N VAL A 3 31.95 17.95 19.68
CA VAL A 3 30.91 18.60 18.87
C VAL A 3 29.92 19.29 19.79
N ARG A 4 29.39 20.46 19.38
CA ARG A 4 28.32 21.15 20.11
C ARG A 4 27.42 21.96 19.18
N LEU A 5 26.19 22.23 19.63
CA LEU A 5 25.28 23.17 19.00
C LEU A 5 25.19 24.45 19.83
N VAL A 6 25.20 25.61 19.18
CA VAL A 6 25.12 26.93 19.84
C VAL A 6 24.06 27.81 19.19
N GLY A 7 23.45 28.70 19.98
CA GLY A 7 22.57 29.74 19.44
C GLY A 7 21.18 29.28 18.97
N GLY A 8 20.79 28.02 19.17
CA GLY A 8 19.45 27.53 18.86
C GLY A 8 18.50 27.48 20.07
N GLU A 9 17.29 27.01 19.82
CA GLU A 9 16.18 26.99 20.80
C GLU A 9 16.31 25.89 21.86
N SER A 10 17.18 24.88 21.65
CA SER A 10 17.41 23.77 22.58
C SER A 10 18.86 23.27 22.52
N ARG A 11 19.25 22.34 23.41
CA ARG A 11 20.56 21.66 23.35
C ARG A 11 20.77 20.85 22.06
N CYS A 12 19.68 20.51 21.38
CA CYS A 12 19.65 19.68 20.17
C CYS A 12 19.29 20.47 18.91
N ALA A 13 19.33 21.81 18.99
CA ALA A 13 19.15 22.70 17.87
C ALA A 13 20.14 23.87 17.92
N GLY A 14 20.72 24.25 16.78
CA GLY A 14 21.60 25.42 16.69
C GLY A 14 22.73 25.25 15.67
N ASP A 15 23.66 26.20 15.67
CA ASP A 15 24.82 26.20 14.79
C ASP A 15 25.85 25.17 15.27
N LEU A 16 26.32 24.33 14.36
CA LEU A 16 27.28 23.28 14.68
C LEU A 16 28.69 23.84 14.79
N GLU A 17 29.32 23.56 15.92
CA GLU A 17 30.73 23.82 16.16
C GLU A 17 31.49 22.54 16.48
N VAL A 18 32.72 22.47 15.96
CA VAL A 18 33.68 21.38 16.23
C VAL A 18 34.90 21.93 16.97
N GLU A 19 35.41 21.14 17.90
CA GLU A 19 36.63 21.48 18.62
C GLU A 19 37.88 21.11 17.80
N HIS A 20 38.71 22.10 17.51
CA HIS A 20 39.96 21.95 16.80
C HIS A 20 41.07 22.79 17.44
N GLU A 21 42.18 22.16 17.83
CA GLU A 21 43.36 22.82 18.43
C GLU A 21 43.03 23.67 19.68
N GLY A 22 42.09 23.20 20.52
CA GLY A 22 41.70 23.87 21.76
C GLY A 22 40.76 25.07 21.56
N GLY A 23 40.21 25.26 20.36
CA GLY A 23 39.20 26.26 20.04
C GLY A 23 37.98 25.65 19.35
N TRP A 24 36.81 26.26 19.58
CA TRP A 24 35.57 25.91 18.89
C TRP A 24 35.47 26.69 17.59
N ARG A 25 35.16 25.99 16.49
CA ARG A 25 35.02 26.59 15.16
C ARG A 25 33.69 26.18 14.54
N PRO A 26 32.97 27.13 13.90
CA PRO A 26 31.73 26.81 13.22
C PRO A 26 31.98 25.96 11.98
N VAL A 27 31.05 25.05 11.71
CA VAL A 27 31.06 24.19 10.53
C VAL A 27 30.33 24.88 9.38
N TRP A 28 30.90 24.78 8.19
CA TRP A 28 30.36 25.40 6.98
C TRP A 28 29.35 24.46 6.33
N GLY A 29 28.17 24.98 5.98
CA GLY A 29 27.05 24.17 5.47
C GLY A 29 27.13 23.75 3.99
N TYR A 30 28.14 24.21 3.24
CA TYR A 30 28.20 24.10 1.77
C TYR A 30 28.37 22.67 1.21
N TYR A 31 28.75 21.70 2.06
CA TYR A 31 29.02 20.31 1.65
C TYR A 31 28.34 19.27 2.55
N TRP A 32 27.38 19.70 3.36
CA TRP A 32 26.79 18.83 4.37
C TRP A 32 25.50 18.18 3.90
N THR A 33 25.42 16.88 4.15
CA THR A 33 24.26 16.04 3.86
C THR A 33 23.48 15.74 5.14
N LEU A 34 22.21 15.35 5.00
CA LEU A 34 21.42 14.87 6.14
C LEU A 34 22.03 13.61 6.79
N LYS A 35 22.78 12.81 6.02
CA LYS A 35 23.49 11.64 6.55
C LYS A 35 24.61 12.04 7.51
N GLU A 36 25.37 13.07 7.17
CA GLU A 36 26.41 13.64 8.04
C GLU A 36 25.79 14.37 9.24
N ALA A 37 24.67 15.07 9.04
CA ALA A 37 23.85 15.63 10.11
C ALA A 37 23.39 14.56 11.11
N GLY A 38 22.95 13.40 10.60
CA GLY A 38 22.58 12.25 11.44
C GLY A 38 23.75 11.63 12.21
N VAL A 39 25.00 11.80 11.75
CA VAL A 39 26.18 11.41 12.54
C VAL A 39 26.37 12.38 13.70
N ALA A 40 26.31 13.69 13.44
CA ALA A 40 26.47 14.70 14.48
C ALA A 40 25.36 14.63 15.55
N CYS A 41 24.08 14.48 15.15
CA CYS A 41 22.97 14.34 16.10
C CYS A 41 23.15 13.11 17.01
N ARG A 42 23.72 12.02 16.50
CA ARG A 42 24.04 10.82 17.31
C ARG A 42 25.20 11.04 18.25
N GLU A 43 26.24 11.75 17.80
CA GLU A 43 27.40 12.09 18.65
C GLU A 43 27.04 13.07 19.78
N LEU A 44 26.05 13.94 19.54
CA LEU A 44 25.47 14.87 20.52
C LEU A 44 24.43 14.22 21.45
N ASP A 45 24.11 12.93 21.20
CA ASP A 45 23.05 12.18 21.87
C ASP A 45 21.67 12.88 21.81
N CYS A 46 21.38 13.45 20.64
CA CYS A 46 20.20 14.26 20.34
C CYS A 46 19.20 13.56 19.39
N GLY A 47 19.35 12.25 19.21
CA GLY A 47 18.47 11.45 18.36
C GLY A 47 18.79 11.53 16.86
N SER A 48 17.75 11.48 16.03
CA SER A 48 17.84 11.57 14.57
C SER A 48 17.89 13.01 14.08
N ALA A 49 18.55 13.25 12.94
CA ALA A 49 18.53 14.56 12.29
C ALA A 49 17.16 14.84 11.67
N VAL A 50 16.58 15.99 12.02
CA VAL A 50 15.32 16.51 11.45
C VAL A 50 15.63 17.51 10.34
N SER A 51 16.61 18.38 10.57
CA SER A 51 17.11 19.33 9.57
C SER A 51 18.60 19.65 9.79
N GLY A 52 19.27 20.10 8.73
CA GLY A 52 20.68 20.51 8.72
C GLY A 52 20.90 21.48 7.56
N ALA A 53 20.58 22.76 7.75
CA ALA A 53 20.59 23.76 6.69
C ALA A 53 21.70 24.78 6.91
N ALA A 54 22.21 25.34 5.80
CA ALA A 54 23.10 26.49 5.87
C ALA A 54 22.27 27.74 6.23
N GLY A 55 22.61 28.41 7.32
CA GLY A 55 21.88 29.56 7.86
C GLY A 55 21.71 30.66 6.81
N ALA A 56 20.46 31.01 6.50
CA ALA A 56 20.13 32.08 5.56
C ALA A 56 20.25 33.43 6.28
N GLY A 57 21.44 34.01 6.36
CA GLY A 57 21.57 35.32 7.03
C GLY A 57 22.91 36.05 6.97
N SER A 58 24.02 35.46 6.52
CA SER A 58 25.31 36.15 6.50
C SER A 58 26.22 35.60 5.40
N SER A 59 27.22 36.39 5.01
CA SER A 59 28.27 36.04 4.05
C SER A 59 29.10 34.79 4.45
N ASP A 60 28.96 34.33 5.70
CA ASP A 60 29.39 33.00 6.17
C ASP A 60 28.15 32.13 6.44
N SER A 61 27.87 31.16 5.56
CA SER A 61 26.75 30.23 5.71
C SER A 61 27.16 29.09 6.65
N PHE A 62 27.08 29.32 7.95
CA PHE A 62 27.28 28.29 8.96
C PHE A 62 26.13 27.29 8.95
N LEU A 63 26.43 26.08 9.38
CA LEU A 63 25.51 24.97 9.40
C LEU A 63 24.68 24.98 10.68
N THR A 64 23.37 25.14 10.53
CA THR A 64 22.38 25.03 11.60
C THR A 64 21.74 23.65 11.56
N LEU A 65 21.86 22.91 12.65
CA LEU A 65 21.35 21.55 12.83
C LEU A 65 20.13 21.57 13.75
N THR A 66 19.11 20.78 13.43
CA THR A 66 18.00 20.45 14.33
C THR A 66 17.85 18.95 14.40
N CYS A 67 17.97 18.40 15.60
CA CYS A 67 17.76 16.98 15.88
C CYS A 67 16.39 16.76 16.55
N SER A 68 15.93 15.52 16.58
CA SER A 68 14.60 15.15 17.10
C SER A 68 14.50 15.16 18.63
N ASP A 69 15.62 15.11 19.35
CA ASP A 69 15.78 15.09 20.81
C ASP A 69 15.21 13.84 21.51
N SER A 70 14.08 13.31 21.04
CA SER A 70 13.36 12.22 21.70
C SER A 70 13.26 10.91 20.94
N VAL A 71 13.55 10.87 19.63
CA VAL A 71 13.38 9.66 18.79
C VAL A 71 14.58 9.41 17.88
N ARG A 72 14.96 8.15 17.69
CA ARG A 72 15.97 7.77 16.70
C ARG A 72 15.64 6.46 15.99
N LEU A 73 16.04 6.36 14.73
CA LEU A 73 15.92 5.14 13.92
C LEU A 73 17.32 4.54 13.69
N LEU A 74 17.51 3.27 14.04
CA LEU A 74 18.80 2.58 13.94
C LEU A 74 18.74 1.37 13.01
N GLY A 75 19.85 1.09 12.31
CA GLY A 75 20.03 -0.13 11.52
C GLY A 75 19.25 -0.20 10.20
N GLY A 76 18.54 0.86 9.81
CA GLY A 76 17.86 0.95 8.53
C GLY A 76 18.74 1.36 7.36
N THR A 77 18.15 1.43 6.17
CA THR A 77 18.82 1.81 4.91
C THR A 77 18.94 3.32 4.70
N GLY A 78 18.33 4.13 5.57
CA GLY A 78 18.33 5.59 5.50
C GLY A 78 17.87 6.22 6.83
N LEU A 79 17.66 7.54 6.84
CA LEU A 79 17.25 8.29 8.03
C LEU A 79 15.77 8.09 8.41
N CYS A 80 14.96 7.65 7.45
CA CYS A 80 13.53 7.43 7.58
C CYS A 80 13.16 5.94 7.74
N SER A 81 14.15 5.07 8.00
CA SER A 81 13.93 3.65 8.25
C SER A 81 14.83 3.11 9.36
N GLY A 82 14.31 2.17 10.14
CA GLY A 82 15.10 1.43 11.14
C GLY A 82 14.30 1.03 12.36
N ARG A 83 15.00 0.46 13.35
CA ARG A 83 14.46 0.19 14.69
C ARG A 83 14.26 1.50 15.44
N LEU A 84 13.07 1.67 16.03
CA LEU A 84 12.74 2.86 16.81
C LEU A 84 13.26 2.75 18.24
N GLU A 85 14.01 3.76 18.65
CA GLU A 85 14.38 4.00 20.04
C GLU A 85 13.90 5.38 20.48
N VAL A 86 13.39 5.45 21.71
CA VAL A 86 12.81 6.65 22.29
C VAL A 86 13.56 7.02 23.56
N ASN A 87 13.87 8.30 23.69
CA ASN A 87 14.39 8.90 24.90
C ASN A 87 13.24 9.61 25.64
N SER A 88 12.98 9.20 26.87
CA SER A 88 11.88 9.76 27.69
C SER A 88 12.29 11.04 28.44
N ASP A 89 13.59 11.27 28.64
CA ASP A 89 14.10 12.45 29.33
C ASP A 89 15.23 13.11 28.51
N PRO A 90 14.97 14.28 27.90
CA PRO A 90 15.98 15.03 27.16
C PRO A 90 17.15 15.54 28.01
N SER A 91 17.00 15.60 29.34
CA SER A 91 18.02 16.11 30.25
C SER A 91 19.07 15.04 30.63
N ASP A 92 18.65 13.79 30.76
CA ASP A 92 19.51 12.61 30.97
C ASP A 92 19.15 11.52 29.96
N PRO A 93 19.77 11.55 28.75
CA PRO A 93 19.32 10.73 27.63
C PRO A 93 19.49 9.24 27.92
N SER A 94 18.36 8.53 28.02
CA SER A 94 18.30 7.08 28.13
C SER A 94 17.42 6.51 27.02
N TRP A 95 18.04 5.87 26.04
CA TRP A 95 17.34 5.34 24.87
C TRP A 95 16.77 3.95 25.15
N SER A 96 15.49 3.79 24.86
CA SER A 96 14.75 2.53 25.04
C SER A 96 14.07 2.12 23.74
N SER A 97 14.15 0.82 23.41
CA SER A 97 13.39 0.26 22.29
C SER A 97 11.90 0.23 22.62
N VAL A 98 11.05 0.44 21.62
CA VAL A 98 9.60 0.36 21.77
C VAL A 98 9.09 -1.02 21.38
N CYS A 99 8.17 -1.57 22.16
CA CYS A 99 7.53 -2.87 21.90
C CYS A 99 6.60 -2.75 20.69
N GLU A 100 6.65 -3.71 19.76
CA GLU A 100 5.74 -3.75 18.60
C GLU A 100 4.27 -3.86 19.01
N ALA A 101 3.96 -4.55 20.12
CA ALA A 101 2.59 -4.72 20.59
C ALA A 101 1.96 -3.43 21.15
N ASP A 102 2.79 -2.49 21.60
CA ASP A 102 2.38 -1.23 22.24
C ASP A 102 2.61 -0.02 21.32
N PHE A 103 2.81 -0.24 20.01
CA PHE A 103 3.08 0.81 19.02
C PHE A 103 2.18 0.64 17.81
N ASP A 104 1.30 1.62 17.58
CA ASP A 104 0.29 1.55 16.54
C ASP A 104 0.56 2.48 15.34
N GLN A 105 -0.39 2.49 14.39
CA GLN A 105 -0.31 3.31 13.18
C GLN A 105 -0.32 4.83 13.48
N GLN A 106 -0.99 5.27 14.53
CA GLN A 106 -1.07 6.68 14.92
C GLN A 106 0.25 7.12 15.55
N ASP A 107 0.86 6.29 16.40
CA ASP A 107 2.19 6.52 16.94
C ASP A 107 3.22 6.62 15.81
N ALA A 108 3.15 5.70 14.84
CA ALA A 108 3.99 5.71 13.64
C ALA A 108 3.83 7.02 12.84
N GLN A 109 2.61 7.55 12.72
CA GLN A 109 2.35 8.81 12.03
C GLN A 109 2.99 10.00 12.73
N VAL A 110 2.96 10.03 14.07
CA VAL A 110 3.62 11.08 14.85
C VAL A 110 5.14 10.99 14.69
N VAL A 111 5.75 9.81 14.80
CA VAL A 111 7.20 9.64 14.62
C VAL A 111 7.66 10.04 13.22
N CYS A 112 6.99 9.56 12.17
CA CYS A 112 7.36 9.90 10.81
C CYS A 112 7.21 11.40 10.53
N ARG A 113 6.19 12.06 11.11
CA ARG A 113 6.04 13.52 11.02
C ARG A 113 7.12 14.26 11.79
N GLN A 114 7.43 13.83 13.02
CA GLN A 114 8.47 14.41 13.86
C GLN A 114 9.84 14.37 13.17
N LEU A 115 10.12 13.31 12.42
CA LEU A 115 11.35 13.15 11.63
C LEU A 115 11.33 13.85 10.26
N GLY A 116 10.20 14.44 9.86
CA GLY A 116 10.05 15.00 8.50
C GLY A 116 10.11 13.93 7.40
N CYS A 117 9.78 12.68 7.75
CA CYS A 117 9.90 11.48 6.94
C CYS A 117 8.58 11.01 6.33
N GLY A 118 7.51 11.80 6.45
CA GLY A 118 6.26 11.59 5.71
C GLY A 118 5.27 10.68 6.42
N ALA A 119 4.49 9.91 5.65
CA ALA A 119 3.54 8.96 6.24
C ALA A 119 4.27 7.65 6.60
N PRO A 120 3.83 6.87 7.57
CA PRO A 120 4.36 5.52 7.83
C PRO A 120 4.01 4.56 6.67
N SER A 121 4.99 3.77 6.20
CA SER A 121 4.82 2.81 5.09
C SER A 121 4.93 1.35 5.52
N VAL A 122 5.81 1.02 6.46
CA VAL A 122 5.96 -0.35 6.98
C VAL A 122 6.20 -0.29 8.49
N LEU A 123 5.46 -1.13 9.21
CA LEU A 123 5.64 -1.39 10.64
C LEU A 123 5.88 -2.90 10.81
N GLN A 124 7.04 -3.29 11.34
CA GLN A 124 7.37 -4.72 11.50
C GLN A 124 8.37 -4.96 12.64
N GLY A 125 8.18 -6.02 13.42
CA GLY A 125 9.20 -6.54 14.33
C GLY A 125 10.28 -7.37 13.63
N ALA A 126 11.54 -7.20 14.02
CA ALA A 126 12.73 -7.99 13.64
C ALA A 126 13.36 -7.80 12.24
N LEU A 127 12.90 -6.87 11.39
CA LEU A 127 13.54 -6.63 10.08
C LEU A 127 15.00 -6.14 10.14
N TYR A 128 15.38 -5.37 11.17
CA TYR A 128 16.70 -4.71 11.27
C TYR A 128 17.59 -5.29 12.39
N GLY A 129 17.46 -6.59 12.67
CA GLY A 129 18.23 -7.35 13.66
C GLY A 129 17.57 -7.43 15.04
N GLU A 130 17.87 -8.50 15.78
CA GLU A 130 17.40 -8.75 17.16
C GLU A 130 17.84 -7.64 18.11
N GLY A 131 17.03 -6.59 18.22
CA GLY A 131 17.01 -5.69 19.37
C GLY A 131 15.94 -6.19 20.32
N GLU A 132 16.34 -6.79 21.44
CA GLU A 132 15.41 -7.21 22.49
C GLU A 132 14.80 -5.96 23.12
N ALA A 133 13.46 -5.86 23.14
CA ALA A 133 12.79 -4.75 23.83
C ALA A 133 12.93 -4.96 25.36
N PRO A 134 13.19 -3.90 26.16
CA PRO A 134 13.18 -4.00 27.61
C PRO A 134 11.85 -4.56 28.11
N MET A 135 11.85 -5.33 29.21
CA MET A 135 10.63 -5.92 29.78
C MET A 135 9.63 -4.90 30.34
N GLY A 136 9.96 -3.60 30.31
CA GLY A 136 9.06 -2.49 30.59
C GLY A 136 9.14 -1.48 29.46
N THR A 137 8.09 -1.38 28.65
CA THR A 137 7.92 -0.37 27.61
C THR A 137 6.78 0.56 27.97
N LYS A 138 6.93 1.84 27.61
CA LYS A 138 5.89 2.85 27.75
C LYS A 138 4.95 2.74 26.54
N GLU A 139 3.67 2.49 26.78
CA GLU A 139 2.65 2.53 25.74
C GLU A 139 2.36 3.98 25.36
N PHE A 140 2.52 4.31 24.08
CA PHE A 140 2.15 5.60 23.52
C PHE A 140 0.72 5.49 22.98
N GLN A 141 -0.12 6.47 23.27
CA GLN A 141 -1.49 6.52 22.77
C GLN A 141 -1.68 7.85 22.05
N CYS A 142 -1.05 7.98 20.89
CA CYS A 142 -1.16 9.18 20.07
C CYS A 142 -2.54 9.27 19.38
N GLY A 143 -3.08 10.49 19.28
CA GLY A 143 -4.22 10.82 18.43
C GLY A 143 -3.85 11.01 16.95
N GLY A 144 -2.55 11.02 16.62
CA GLY A 144 -2.01 11.16 15.26
C GLY A 144 -1.77 12.62 14.84
N HIS A 145 -2.04 13.59 15.72
CA HIS A 145 -1.91 15.04 15.45
C HIS A 145 -0.82 15.73 16.28
N GLU A 146 -0.16 14.99 17.18
CA GLU A 146 0.91 15.46 18.06
C GLU A 146 2.18 15.83 17.29
N SER A 147 2.90 16.86 17.77
CA SER A 147 4.16 17.30 17.15
C SER A 147 5.32 16.36 17.41
N ALA A 148 5.36 15.75 18.59
CA ALA A 148 6.38 14.79 18.99
C ALA A 148 5.76 13.58 19.71
N LEU A 149 6.44 12.43 19.67
CA LEU A 149 5.97 11.20 20.31
C LEU A 149 5.79 11.36 21.83
N LEU A 150 6.60 12.21 22.48
CA LEU A 150 6.51 12.49 23.92
C LEU A 150 5.31 13.38 24.28
N ASP A 151 4.69 14.06 23.31
CA ASP A 151 3.48 14.86 23.54
C ASP A 151 2.22 13.98 23.63
N CYS A 152 2.33 12.70 23.24
CA CYS A 152 1.23 11.76 23.30
C CYS A 152 0.91 11.38 24.73
N SER A 153 -0.38 11.09 24.97
CA SER A 153 -0.80 10.52 26.24
C SER A 153 -0.13 9.16 26.42
N SER A 154 0.38 8.90 27.62
CA SER A 154 0.94 7.58 27.95
C SER A 154 0.01 6.85 28.90
N ALA A 155 -0.33 5.62 28.56
CA ALA A 155 -0.95 4.72 29.53
C ALA A 155 0.13 4.30 30.55
N SER A 156 -0.26 4.17 31.82
CA SER A 156 0.61 3.75 32.93
C SER A 156 1.47 2.54 32.53
N GLU A 157 2.71 2.44 33.03
CA GLU A 157 3.61 1.29 32.83
C GLU A 157 2.85 -0.03 32.97
N ARG A 158 2.49 -0.63 31.84
CA ARG A 158 1.93 -1.98 31.79
C ARG A 158 3.02 -2.86 31.24
N ASN A 159 3.44 -3.83 32.05
CA ASN A 159 4.40 -4.86 31.67
C ASN A 159 3.70 -5.89 30.76
N THR A 160 3.18 -5.46 29.61
CA THR A 160 2.52 -6.32 28.63
C THR A 160 3.49 -6.94 27.63
N CYS A 161 4.69 -6.38 27.49
CA CYS A 161 5.69 -6.93 26.60
C CYS A 161 6.33 -8.18 27.25
N SER A 162 5.87 -9.37 26.83
CA SER A 162 6.68 -10.61 26.91
C SER A 162 7.96 -10.43 26.07
N PRO A 163 9.00 -11.29 26.12
CA PRO A 163 10.25 -11.06 25.37
C PRO A 163 9.91 -10.78 23.90
N GLY A 164 9.98 -9.51 23.53
CA GLY A 164 9.21 -8.96 22.42
C GLY A 164 10.13 -8.32 21.41
N THR A 165 9.72 -8.39 20.15
CA THR A 165 10.42 -7.79 19.02
C THR A 165 10.32 -6.27 19.13
N ALA A 166 11.48 -5.59 19.17
CA ALA A 166 11.51 -4.13 19.05
C ALA A 166 10.89 -3.71 17.71
N VAL A 167 10.08 -2.66 17.76
CA VAL A 167 9.39 -2.15 16.57
C VAL A 167 10.39 -1.53 15.60
N SER A 168 10.24 -1.89 14.32
CA SER A 168 10.91 -1.20 13.23
C SER A 168 9.91 -0.42 12.39
N LEU A 169 10.29 0.80 12.06
CA LEU A 169 9.47 1.75 11.33
C LEU A 169 10.19 2.12 10.04
N THR A 170 9.48 2.01 8.93
CA THR A 170 9.83 2.67 7.67
C THR A 170 8.75 3.70 7.39
N CYS A 171 9.16 4.95 7.18
CA CYS A 171 8.29 5.99 6.68
C CYS A 171 8.34 6.02 5.16
N SER A 172 7.19 6.19 4.51
CA SER A 172 7.13 6.71 3.15
C SER A 172 7.72 8.11 3.16
N GLU A 173 8.97 8.20 2.72
CA GLU A 173 9.60 9.48 2.36
C GLU A 173 8.53 10.31 1.63
N PRO A 174 8.12 11.46 2.19
CA PRO A 174 6.92 12.14 1.74
C PRO A 174 7.24 12.75 0.40
N GLY A 175 6.93 12.06 -0.70
CA GLY A 175 6.96 12.61 -2.06
C GLY A 175 8.04 13.66 -2.25
N GLY A 176 9.27 13.34 -1.81
CA GLY A 176 10.34 14.34 -1.66
C GLY A 176 10.84 14.81 -3.02
N VAL A 177 10.29 14.24 -4.08
CA VAL A 177 10.57 14.48 -5.47
C VAL A 177 9.21 14.56 -6.16
N GLN A 178 8.99 15.63 -6.93
CA GLN A 178 7.80 15.79 -7.77
C GLN A 178 8.18 16.43 -9.11
N LEU A 179 7.34 16.20 -10.13
CA LEU A 179 7.41 16.91 -11.39
C LEU A 179 6.25 17.91 -11.47
N VAL A 180 6.56 19.18 -11.70
CA VAL A 180 5.56 20.26 -11.78
C VAL A 180 5.54 20.94 -13.13
N GLY A 181 4.39 21.51 -13.50
CA GLY A 181 4.26 22.33 -14.70
C GLY A 181 4.30 21.56 -16.03
N GLY A 182 4.34 20.22 -16.01
CA GLY A 182 4.10 19.39 -17.19
C GLY A 182 2.65 18.94 -17.33
N GLU A 183 2.33 18.31 -18.46
CA GLU A 183 0.96 17.85 -18.78
C GLU A 183 0.58 16.54 -18.07
N SER A 184 1.49 15.95 -17.28
CA SER A 184 1.28 14.74 -16.48
C SER A 184 2.10 14.78 -15.19
N ARG A 185 1.82 13.86 -14.26
CA ARG A 185 2.61 13.69 -13.03
C ARG A 185 4.04 13.17 -13.28
N CYS A 186 4.31 12.69 -14.49
CA CYS A 186 5.54 12.00 -14.89
C CYS A 186 6.35 12.80 -15.94
N ALA A 187 5.93 14.05 -16.18
CA ALA A 187 6.64 15.00 -17.02
C ALA A 187 6.60 16.38 -16.37
N GLY A 188 7.70 17.13 -16.44
CA GLY A 188 7.75 18.49 -15.93
C GLY A 188 9.07 18.83 -15.26
N ASP A 189 9.00 19.86 -14.44
CA ASP A 189 10.13 20.41 -13.73
C ASP A 189 10.39 19.65 -12.46
N LEU A 190 11.62 19.17 -12.27
CA LEU A 190 11.97 18.41 -11.08
C LEU A 190 12.06 19.35 -9.88
N GLU A 191 11.20 19.14 -8.90
CA GLU A 191 11.27 19.76 -7.59
C GLU A 191 11.59 18.70 -6.54
N VAL A 192 12.49 19.08 -5.62
CA VAL A 192 12.89 18.22 -4.51
C VAL A 192 12.64 18.95 -3.20
N GLU A 193 12.08 18.25 -2.23
CA GLU A 193 11.95 18.70 -0.86
C GLU A 193 13.14 18.21 -0.05
N HIS A 194 14.03 19.14 0.27
CA HIS A 194 15.24 18.87 1.03
C HIS A 194 15.30 19.87 2.18
N LEU A 195 15.58 19.39 3.40
CA LEU A 195 15.67 20.24 4.60
C LEU A 195 14.39 21.03 4.94
N GLY A 196 13.20 20.47 4.65
CA GLY A 196 11.91 21.13 4.91
C GLY A 196 11.54 22.22 3.91
N GLU A 197 12.38 22.45 2.89
CA GLU A 197 12.10 23.38 1.81
C GLU A 197 12.01 22.67 0.46
N ARG A 198 10.95 22.99 -0.28
CA ARG A 198 10.77 22.52 -1.65
C ARG A 198 11.35 23.54 -2.62
N ARG A 199 12.32 23.11 -3.43
CA ARG A 199 12.96 23.95 -4.45
C ARG A 199 13.09 23.17 -5.77
N PRO A 200 13.08 23.86 -6.91
CA PRO A 200 13.39 23.25 -8.20
C PRO A 200 14.85 22.78 -8.26
N VAL A 201 15.14 21.78 -9.09
CA VAL A 201 16.50 21.30 -9.36
C VAL A 201 17.11 22.12 -10.50
N GLY A 202 18.31 22.63 -10.29
CA GLY A 202 19.01 23.42 -11.30
C GLY A 202 19.44 22.58 -12.51
N GLY A 203 19.24 23.11 -13.71
CA GLY A 203 19.84 22.61 -14.95
C GLY A 203 21.34 22.87 -14.92
N TYR A 204 22.10 21.84 -14.59
CA TYR A 204 23.54 21.81 -14.76
C TYR A 204 23.88 20.70 -15.76
N PRO A 205 24.91 20.87 -16.61
CA PRO A 205 25.21 20.00 -17.75
C PRO A 205 25.68 18.57 -17.39
N LEU A 206 25.42 18.10 -16.16
CA LEU A 206 25.86 16.83 -15.61
C LEU A 206 24.71 15.80 -15.47
N TRP A 207 23.47 16.16 -15.80
CA TRP A 207 22.35 15.22 -15.73
C TRP A 207 22.33 14.24 -16.91
N THR A 208 22.48 12.96 -16.60
CA THR A 208 22.41 11.86 -17.57
C THR A 208 21.00 11.26 -17.61
N LEU A 209 20.65 10.56 -18.70
CA LEU A 209 19.42 9.73 -18.74
C LEU A 209 19.40 8.66 -17.64
N LYS A 210 20.57 8.22 -17.16
CA LYS A 210 20.69 7.22 -16.09
C LYS A 210 20.34 7.82 -14.73
N ALA A 211 20.83 9.02 -14.41
CA ALA A 211 20.45 9.76 -13.22
C ALA A 211 18.95 10.14 -13.24
N ALA A 212 18.45 10.63 -14.38
CA ALA A 212 17.01 10.84 -14.58
C ALA A 212 16.19 9.56 -14.41
N GLY A 213 16.73 8.41 -14.82
CA GLY A 213 16.09 7.13 -14.62
C GLY A 213 15.97 6.71 -13.15
N VAL A 214 16.80 7.24 -12.24
CA VAL A 214 16.59 7.09 -10.78
C VAL A 214 15.41 7.94 -10.35
N ALA A 215 15.35 9.21 -10.77
CA ALA A 215 14.24 10.12 -10.49
C ALA A 215 12.89 9.55 -10.94
N CYS A 216 12.81 9.08 -12.19
CA CYS A 216 11.60 8.49 -12.74
C CYS A 216 11.14 7.23 -11.99
N ARG A 217 12.08 6.46 -11.43
CA ARG A 217 11.75 5.28 -10.61
C ARG A 217 11.23 5.67 -9.23
N GLU A 218 11.82 6.68 -8.61
CA GLU A 218 11.37 7.23 -7.31
C GLU A 218 9.96 7.84 -7.41
N LEU A 219 9.59 8.36 -8.59
CA LEU A 219 8.25 8.90 -8.90
C LEU A 219 7.23 7.83 -9.34
N ASP A 220 7.60 6.55 -9.40
CA ASP A 220 6.81 5.47 -10.00
C ASP A 220 6.36 5.76 -11.44
N CYS A 221 7.21 6.43 -12.20
CA CYS A 221 7.00 6.86 -13.58
C CYS A 221 7.86 6.10 -14.59
N GLY A 222 8.38 4.92 -14.22
CA GLY A 222 9.18 4.08 -15.11
C GLY A 222 10.61 4.58 -15.33
N SER A 223 11.09 4.51 -16.56
CA SER A 223 12.43 4.92 -17.01
C SER A 223 12.43 6.34 -17.57
N ALA A 224 13.57 7.03 -17.58
CA ALA A 224 13.69 8.34 -18.21
C ALA A 224 13.60 8.25 -19.75
N VAL A 225 12.81 9.15 -20.33
CA VAL A 225 12.62 9.31 -21.79
C VAL A 225 13.41 10.50 -22.29
N SER A 226 13.35 11.64 -21.61
CA SER A 226 14.12 12.82 -21.96
C SER A 226 14.55 13.63 -20.74
N VAL A 227 15.71 14.26 -20.87
CA VAL A 227 16.26 15.21 -19.91
C VAL A 227 16.49 16.52 -20.66
N GLY A 228 15.98 17.61 -20.13
CA GLY A 228 16.11 18.94 -20.70
C GLY A 228 16.31 20.00 -19.64
N GLU A 229 16.53 21.22 -20.10
CA GLU A 229 16.65 22.40 -19.23
C GLU A 229 15.70 23.47 -19.74
N ARG A 230 14.91 24.04 -18.83
CA ARG A 230 14.17 25.27 -19.11
C ARG A 230 14.92 26.47 -18.58
N LYS A 231 14.89 27.57 -19.33
CA LYS A 231 15.51 28.83 -18.95
C LYS A 231 14.45 29.79 -18.41
N GLU A 232 14.66 30.33 -17.23
CA GLU A 232 13.81 31.35 -16.62
C GLU A 232 14.37 32.77 -16.77
N SER A 233 13.49 33.75 -16.61
CA SER A 233 13.78 35.18 -16.72
C SER A 233 14.47 35.76 -15.49
N SER A 234 14.33 35.12 -14.33
CA SER A 234 14.94 35.52 -13.06
C SER A 234 15.62 34.34 -12.36
N THR A 235 16.70 34.62 -11.65
CA THR A 235 17.36 33.66 -10.77
C THR A 235 16.49 33.33 -9.58
N ARG A 236 16.42 32.05 -9.20
CA ARG A 236 15.84 31.60 -7.93
C ARG A 236 16.74 30.56 -7.26
N PRO A 237 16.61 30.36 -5.94
CA PRO A 237 17.30 29.29 -5.24
C PRO A 237 16.86 27.93 -5.79
N VAL A 238 17.83 27.04 -5.99
CA VAL A 238 17.62 25.70 -6.56
C VAL A 238 18.39 24.64 -5.76
N TRP A 239 18.00 23.37 -5.91
CA TRP A 239 18.82 22.24 -5.52
C TRP A 239 19.80 21.89 -6.63
N ARG A 240 21.07 21.74 -6.28
CA ARG A 240 22.08 21.14 -7.15
C ARG A 240 22.23 19.68 -6.76
N ILE A 241 21.92 18.79 -7.70
CA ILE A 241 22.02 17.35 -7.48
C ILE A 241 23.23 16.81 -8.24
N SER A 242 24.09 16.08 -7.54
CA SER A 242 25.23 15.39 -8.16
C SER A 242 24.75 14.09 -8.84
N SER A 243 24.92 13.99 -10.16
CA SER A 243 24.54 12.78 -10.91
C SER A 243 25.35 11.55 -10.50
N ASP A 244 26.66 11.71 -10.20
CA ASP A 244 27.50 10.61 -9.72
C ASP A 244 26.99 10.03 -8.39
N CYS A 245 26.48 10.89 -7.50
CA CYS A 245 25.88 10.47 -6.23
C CYS A 245 24.60 9.66 -6.46
N VAL A 246 23.72 10.14 -7.34
CA VAL A 246 22.46 9.46 -7.66
C VAL A 246 22.72 8.13 -8.39
N GLU A 247 23.71 8.10 -9.28
CA GLU A 247 24.11 6.89 -9.99
C GLU A 247 24.77 5.83 -9.10
N SER A 248 25.31 6.22 -7.94
CA SER A 248 25.85 5.30 -6.93
C SER A 248 24.76 4.54 -6.15
N GLY A 249 23.48 4.91 -6.34
CA GLY A 249 22.34 4.27 -5.68
C GLY A 249 21.82 5.01 -4.46
N SER A 250 22.28 6.25 -4.21
CA SER A 250 21.76 7.09 -3.12
C SER A 250 20.44 7.77 -3.54
N PRO A 251 19.51 8.03 -2.60
CA PRO A 251 18.27 8.77 -2.86
C PRO A 251 18.55 10.18 -3.39
N LEU A 252 17.67 10.70 -4.27
CA LEU A 252 17.86 12.03 -4.88
C LEU A 252 18.05 13.14 -3.85
N ARG A 253 17.27 13.08 -2.76
CA ARG A 253 17.31 14.05 -1.66
C ARG A 253 18.65 14.06 -0.93
N GLU A 254 19.33 12.92 -0.80
CA GLU A 254 20.64 12.86 -0.12
C GLU A 254 21.77 13.45 -0.97
N CYS A 255 21.58 13.50 -2.28
CA CYS A 255 22.52 14.07 -3.25
C CYS A 255 22.27 15.56 -3.52
N ALA A 256 21.25 16.15 -2.91
CA ALA A 256 20.88 17.54 -3.09
C ALA A 256 21.75 18.47 -2.24
N VAL A 257 22.29 19.50 -2.87
CA VAL A 257 23.07 20.57 -2.23
C VAL A 257 22.40 21.91 -2.52
N ALA A 258 22.27 22.75 -1.50
CA ALA A 258 21.67 24.08 -1.65
C ALA A 258 22.49 24.94 -2.64
N SER A 259 21.82 25.53 -3.64
CA SER A 259 22.41 26.53 -4.52
C SER A 259 21.57 27.81 -4.49
N LEU A 260 22.24 28.96 -4.33
CA LEU A 260 21.58 30.24 -4.06
C LEU A 260 20.92 30.88 -5.28
N SER A 261 21.35 30.52 -6.50
CA SER A 261 20.80 31.10 -7.73
C SER A 261 21.07 30.23 -8.95
N SER A 262 20.00 29.85 -9.67
CA SER A 262 20.08 29.36 -11.05
C SER A 262 18.98 29.98 -11.90
N ILE A 263 19.28 30.18 -13.18
CA ILE A 263 18.30 30.52 -14.23
C ILE A 263 17.89 29.30 -15.06
N TYR A 264 18.62 28.19 -14.94
CA TYR A 264 18.33 26.93 -15.61
C TYR A 264 17.69 25.99 -14.62
N ILE A 265 16.57 25.39 -15.02
CA ILE A 265 15.84 24.44 -14.21
C ILE A 265 15.68 23.15 -14.99
N LEU A 266 15.94 22.05 -14.30
CA LEU A 266 15.87 20.71 -14.86
C LEU A 266 14.43 20.33 -15.18
N ASN A 267 14.23 19.87 -16.41
CA ASN A 267 12.98 19.35 -16.90
C ASN A 267 13.17 17.88 -17.28
N LEU A 268 12.29 17.00 -16.83
CA LEU A 268 12.36 15.56 -17.02
C LEU A 268 11.05 15.04 -17.61
N THR A 269 11.18 14.07 -18.53
CA THR A 269 10.05 13.27 -19.03
C THR A 269 10.37 11.81 -18.79
N CYS A 270 9.46 11.11 -18.13
CA CYS A 270 9.58 9.69 -17.81
C CYS A 270 8.69 8.83 -18.73
N SER A 271 8.86 7.50 -18.68
CA SER A 271 8.06 6.54 -19.44
C SER A 271 6.84 6.16 -18.62
N ASP A 272 5.79 6.90 -18.88
CA ASP A 272 4.52 6.85 -18.16
C ASP A 272 4.01 5.41 -17.99
N LYS A 273 4.04 4.93 -16.74
CA LYS A 273 3.29 3.73 -16.37
C LYS A 273 1.83 4.12 -16.19
N LEU A 274 1.05 3.95 -17.24
CA LEU A 274 -0.41 4.01 -17.12
C LEU A 274 -0.87 2.94 -16.12
N PHE A 275 -1.63 3.35 -15.10
CA PHE A 275 -2.24 2.41 -14.17
C PHE A 275 -3.13 1.44 -14.94
N GLN A 276 -3.26 0.22 -14.39
CA GLN A 276 -4.19 -0.76 -14.93
C GLN A 276 -5.62 -0.22 -14.78
N PRO A 277 -6.40 -0.08 -15.87
CA PRO A 277 -7.78 0.36 -15.77
C PRO A 277 -8.64 -0.68 -15.06
N ASN A 278 -9.59 -0.20 -14.28
CA ASN A 278 -10.56 -1.03 -13.59
C ASN A 278 -11.75 -1.31 -14.51
N ILE A 279 -12.12 -2.59 -14.61
CA ILE A 279 -13.26 -3.08 -15.40
C ILE A 279 -14.31 -3.64 -14.45
N SER A 280 -15.57 -3.21 -14.61
CA SER A 280 -16.68 -3.63 -13.75
C SER A 280 -17.97 -3.80 -14.56
N VAL A 281 -18.90 -4.61 -14.03
CA VAL A 281 -20.22 -4.80 -14.62
C VAL A 281 -21.28 -4.32 -13.63
N SER A 282 -22.24 -3.55 -14.13
CA SER A 282 -23.44 -3.17 -13.40
C SER A 282 -24.69 -3.55 -14.19
N SER A 283 -25.78 -3.86 -13.49
CA SER A 283 -27.09 -4.14 -14.09
C SER A 283 -28.17 -3.36 -13.33
N SER A 284 -29.20 -2.91 -14.05
CA SER A 284 -30.29 -2.09 -13.52
C SER A 284 -31.40 -2.88 -12.82
N MET A 285 -31.49 -4.21 -12.99
CA MET A 285 -32.54 -5.04 -12.41
C MET A 285 -31.98 -6.37 -11.90
N TYR A 286 -31.98 -6.61 -10.57
CA TYR A 286 -31.87 -7.91 -9.84
C TYR A 286 -31.20 -9.10 -10.57
N GLY A 287 -30.17 -8.83 -11.38
CA GLY A 287 -29.78 -9.71 -12.49
C GLY A 287 -28.32 -10.13 -12.44
N VAL A 288 -27.63 -9.75 -11.36
CA VAL A 288 -26.24 -10.08 -11.09
C VAL A 288 -26.22 -10.81 -9.76
N SER A 289 -26.12 -12.14 -9.81
CA SER A 289 -25.73 -12.92 -8.64
C SER A 289 -24.22 -12.80 -8.46
N GLY A 290 -23.80 -12.36 -7.28
CA GLY A 290 -22.42 -11.94 -6.99
C GLY A 290 -21.35 -12.99 -7.28
N ALA A 291 -20.26 -12.48 -7.84
CA ALA A 291 -18.85 -12.89 -7.76
C ALA A 291 -18.54 -14.35 -7.35
N GLN A 292 -18.26 -15.18 -8.34
CA GLN A 292 -17.37 -16.32 -8.17
C GLN A 292 -16.03 -16.00 -8.84
N GLN A 293 -15.11 -15.43 -8.05
CA GLN A 293 -13.67 -15.15 -8.25
C GLN A 293 -13.09 -14.63 -9.59
N GLN A 294 -13.81 -14.59 -10.72
CA GLN A 294 -13.30 -14.05 -12.01
C GLN A 294 -14.38 -13.90 -13.12
N GLY A 295 -15.68 -14.03 -12.81
CA GLY A 295 -16.73 -13.89 -13.84
C GLY A 295 -18.06 -13.34 -13.33
N PHE A 296 -18.78 -12.66 -14.22
CA PHE A 296 -20.11 -12.08 -14.00
C PHE A 296 -21.17 -12.87 -14.77
N GLN A 297 -22.31 -13.13 -14.13
CA GLN A 297 -23.48 -13.75 -14.74
C GLN A 297 -24.53 -12.68 -15.03
N VAL A 298 -25.06 -12.68 -16.25
CA VAL A 298 -26.11 -11.76 -16.72
C VAL A 298 -27.24 -12.57 -17.32
N PHE A 299 -28.48 -12.29 -16.92
CA PHE A 299 -29.64 -13.00 -17.49
C PHE A 299 -29.94 -12.54 -18.91
N ARG A 300 -30.28 -13.48 -19.79
CA ARG A 300 -30.71 -13.20 -21.15
C ARG A 300 -31.86 -12.18 -21.18
N GLY A 301 -31.74 -11.16 -22.04
CA GLY A 301 -32.72 -10.09 -22.19
C GLY A 301 -32.63 -8.98 -21.12
N SER A 302 -31.80 -9.13 -20.09
CA SER A 302 -31.55 -8.04 -19.14
C SER A 302 -30.60 -6.99 -19.71
N THR A 303 -30.76 -5.75 -19.25
CA THR A 303 -29.84 -4.65 -19.56
C THR A 303 -28.66 -4.69 -18.60
N PHE A 304 -27.46 -4.58 -19.15
CA PHE A 304 -26.23 -4.46 -18.35
C PHE A 304 -25.28 -3.45 -18.98
N SER A 305 -24.37 -2.93 -18.18
CA SER A 305 -23.30 -2.04 -18.63
C SER A 305 -21.95 -2.52 -18.14
N ILE A 306 -20.98 -2.52 -19.05
CA ILE A 306 -19.57 -2.70 -18.70
C ILE A 306 -18.96 -1.31 -18.55
N SER A 307 -18.32 -1.07 -17.41
CA SER A 307 -17.73 0.22 -17.07
C SER A 307 -16.23 0.07 -16.95
N CYS A 308 -15.49 0.87 -17.73
CA CYS A 308 -14.05 1.03 -17.63
C CYS A 308 -13.76 2.34 -16.89
N SER A 309 -12.82 2.32 -15.95
CA SER A 309 -12.37 3.53 -15.23
C SER A 309 -10.86 3.48 -14.96
N ILE A 310 -10.23 4.64 -14.84
CA ILE A 310 -8.80 4.74 -14.52
C ILE A 310 -8.57 5.87 -13.49
N GLN A 311 -7.52 5.74 -12.69
CA GLN A 311 -7.09 6.82 -11.79
C GLN A 311 -6.71 8.06 -12.64
N PRO A 312 -7.13 9.29 -12.24
CA PRO A 312 -6.81 10.51 -12.98
C PRO A 312 -5.29 10.70 -13.13
N GLN A 313 -4.79 10.62 -14.37
CA GLN A 313 -3.39 10.93 -14.69
C GLN A 313 -3.26 11.94 -15.84
N TYR A 314 -4.18 11.89 -16.81
CA TYR A 314 -4.20 12.77 -17.98
C TYR A 314 -5.63 13.24 -18.24
N PRO A 315 -5.84 14.48 -18.70
CA PRO A 315 -7.13 14.89 -19.22
C PRO A 315 -7.41 14.16 -20.55
N GLY A 316 -8.63 13.62 -20.70
CA GLY A 316 -9.08 13.00 -21.94
C GLY A 316 -8.73 11.51 -22.06
N GLY A 317 -8.41 11.06 -23.28
CA GLY A 317 -8.19 9.65 -23.62
C GLY A 317 -9.46 8.92 -24.11
N SER A 318 -9.28 7.65 -24.47
CA SER A 318 -10.39 6.78 -24.90
C SER A 318 -10.22 5.37 -24.35
N PHE A 319 -11.33 4.73 -24.03
CA PHE A 319 -11.37 3.33 -23.67
C PHE A 319 -11.81 2.52 -24.88
N LEU A 320 -11.02 1.50 -25.21
CA LEU A 320 -11.39 0.43 -26.10
C LEU A 320 -11.77 -0.79 -25.26
N LEU A 321 -13.04 -1.16 -25.25
CA LEU A 321 -13.51 -2.43 -24.75
C LEU A 321 -13.27 -3.49 -25.82
N SER A 322 -12.24 -4.30 -25.61
CA SER A 322 -11.85 -5.42 -26.46
C SER A 322 -12.57 -6.69 -26.03
N SER A 323 -13.12 -7.41 -27.00
CA SER A 323 -13.70 -8.74 -26.83
C SER A 323 -13.17 -9.66 -27.94
N SER A 324 -13.38 -10.97 -27.80
CA SER A 324 -12.97 -11.96 -28.81
C SER A 324 -13.60 -11.74 -30.19
N THR A 325 -14.74 -11.04 -30.25
CA THR A 325 -15.50 -10.86 -31.49
C THR A 325 -15.72 -9.40 -31.90
N HIS A 326 -15.67 -8.45 -30.96
CA HIS A 326 -16.03 -7.06 -31.20
C HIS A 326 -15.20 -6.10 -30.35
N ASN A 327 -14.92 -4.94 -30.91
CA ASN A 327 -14.19 -3.85 -30.28
C ASN A 327 -15.09 -2.62 -30.19
N TYR A 328 -15.29 -2.08 -28.99
CA TYR A 328 -16.09 -0.88 -28.76
C TYR A 328 -15.19 0.23 -28.24
N THR A 329 -15.23 1.42 -28.86
CA THR A 329 -14.43 2.56 -28.40
C THR A 329 -15.34 3.66 -27.88
N GLN A 330 -15.03 4.20 -26.71
CA GLN A 330 -15.71 5.34 -26.11
C GLN A 330 -14.69 6.35 -25.58
N PRO A 331 -14.94 7.66 -25.70
CA PRO A 331 -14.10 8.67 -25.07
C PRO A 331 -14.18 8.57 -23.55
N ALA A 332 -13.09 8.85 -22.86
CA ALA A 332 -13.07 8.90 -21.41
C ALA A 332 -13.74 10.20 -20.93
N VAL A 333 -14.88 10.08 -20.26
CA VAL A 333 -15.59 11.19 -19.61
C VAL A 333 -15.40 11.02 -18.11
N ASN A 334 -14.80 12.03 -17.47
CA ASN A 334 -14.43 11.97 -16.05
C ASN A 334 -13.59 10.71 -15.71
N HIS A 335 -12.60 10.39 -16.56
CA HIS A 335 -11.72 9.21 -16.42
C HIS A 335 -12.46 7.86 -16.44
N SER A 336 -13.66 7.83 -17.01
CA SER A 336 -14.50 6.63 -17.11
C SER A 336 -15.20 6.53 -18.46
N ALA A 337 -15.56 5.32 -18.86
CA ALA A 337 -16.42 5.07 -20.01
C ALA A 337 -17.38 3.92 -19.70
N HIS A 338 -18.62 4.08 -20.13
CA HIS A 338 -19.68 3.10 -19.92
C HIS A 338 -20.16 2.56 -21.28
N PHE A 339 -20.16 1.25 -21.41
CA PHE A 339 -20.62 0.50 -22.58
C PHE A 339 -21.95 -0.15 -22.24
N LEU A 340 -23.03 0.35 -22.83
CA LEU A 340 -24.39 -0.11 -22.56
C LEU A 340 -24.78 -1.25 -23.49
N PHE A 341 -25.26 -2.35 -22.92
CA PHE A 341 -25.82 -3.49 -23.63
C PHE A 341 -27.32 -3.58 -23.30
N PRO A 342 -28.21 -3.10 -24.19
CA PRO A 342 -29.65 -3.01 -23.90
C PRO A 342 -30.30 -4.36 -23.61
N ALA A 343 -29.86 -5.42 -24.30
CA ALA A 343 -30.36 -6.79 -24.12
C ALA A 343 -29.19 -7.79 -24.16
N ALA A 344 -29.05 -8.59 -23.11
CA ALA A 344 -28.07 -9.67 -23.06
C ALA A 344 -28.44 -10.81 -24.02
N GLU A 345 -27.53 -11.16 -24.92
CA GLU A 345 -27.67 -12.21 -25.92
C GLU A 345 -26.51 -13.20 -25.81
N PRO A 346 -26.67 -14.46 -26.27
CA PRO A 346 -25.58 -15.44 -26.23
C PRO A 346 -24.29 -14.97 -26.93
N ALA A 347 -24.39 -14.05 -27.90
CA ALA A 347 -23.24 -13.46 -28.59
C ALA A 347 -22.38 -12.54 -27.70
N HIS A 348 -22.94 -12.01 -26.59
CA HIS A 348 -22.23 -11.18 -25.62
C HIS A 348 -21.49 -12.02 -24.55
N GLN A 349 -21.49 -13.34 -24.66
CA GLN A 349 -20.72 -14.21 -23.77
C GLN A 349 -19.24 -14.23 -24.19
N GLY A 350 -18.34 -14.04 -23.23
CA GLY A 350 -16.91 -14.09 -23.49
C GLY A 350 -16.07 -13.33 -22.48
N ASN A 351 -14.80 -13.15 -22.82
CA ASN A 351 -13.86 -12.36 -22.02
C ASN A 351 -13.76 -10.96 -22.60
N TYR A 352 -13.70 -9.99 -21.71
CA TYR A 352 -13.58 -8.57 -22.03
C TYR A 352 -12.35 -7.98 -21.35
N SER A 353 -11.65 -7.08 -22.04
CA SER A 353 -10.62 -6.22 -21.47
C SER A 353 -10.86 -4.77 -21.85
N CYS A 354 -10.57 -3.86 -20.93
CA CYS A 354 -10.55 -2.42 -21.20
C CYS A 354 -9.11 -2.01 -21.53
N VAL A 355 -8.88 -1.50 -22.73
CA VAL A 355 -7.63 -0.87 -23.14
C VAL A 355 -7.82 0.64 -23.09
N TYR A 356 -7.14 1.32 -22.18
CA TYR A 356 -7.13 2.78 -22.13
C TYR A 356 -6.02 3.32 -23.02
N ASN A 357 -6.37 4.16 -23.99
CA ASN A 357 -5.44 4.82 -24.89
C ASN A 357 -5.43 6.32 -24.62
N VAL A 358 -4.25 6.88 -24.47
CA VAL A 358 -4.04 8.33 -24.40
C VAL A 358 -2.84 8.72 -25.25
N SER A 359 -3.02 9.77 -26.04
CA SER A 359 -1.92 10.43 -26.74
C SER A 359 -1.48 11.62 -25.90
N ALA A 360 -0.31 11.50 -25.28
CA ALA A 360 0.33 12.56 -24.51
C ALA A 360 1.75 12.78 -25.04
N PHE A 361 2.19 14.03 -25.16
CA PHE A 361 3.55 14.37 -25.64
C PHE A 361 3.93 13.78 -27.01
N SER A 362 2.98 13.68 -27.95
CA SER A 362 3.16 13.02 -29.27
C SER A 362 3.57 11.54 -29.20
N GLN A 363 3.31 10.88 -28.07
CA GLN A 363 3.45 9.44 -27.88
C GLN A 363 2.10 8.83 -27.51
N ASP A 364 1.82 7.68 -28.13
CA ASP A 364 0.62 6.90 -27.84
C ASP A 364 0.95 5.89 -26.75
N SER A 365 0.33 6.06 -25.58
CA SER A 365 0.45 5.14 -24.46
C SER A 365 -0.85 4.37 -24.29
N SER A 366 -0.73 3.07 -23.98
CA SER A 366 -1.88 2.20 -23.74
C SER A 366 -1.68 1.34 -22.49
N SER A 367 -2.78 1.05 -21.80
CA SER A 367 -2.81 0.14 -20.65
C SER A 367 -4.04 -0.73 -20.67
N GLU A 368 -3.88 -2.00 -20.34
CA GLU A 368 -4.93 -3.02 -20.42
C GLU A 368 -5.36 -3.52 -19.03
N SER A 369 -6.67 -3.64 -18.85
CA SER A 369 -7.27 -4.17 -17.62
C SER A 369 -7.02 -5.67 -17.47
N ARG A 370 -7.40 -6.19 -16.31
CA ARG A 370 -7.60 -7.64 -16.15
C ARG A 370 -8.73 -8.11 -17.06
N LEU A 371 -8.72 -9.41 -17.39
CA LEU A 371 -9.81 -10.03 -18.13
C LEU A 371 -11.05 -10.17 -17.24
N LEU A 372 -12.19 -9.86 -17.84
CA LEU A 372 -13.51 -9.96 -17.24
C LEU A 372 -14.35 -10.97 -18.02
N SER A 373 -14.71 -12.09 -17.41
CA SER A 373 -15.57 -13.08 -18.06
C SER A 373 -17.05 -12.75 -17.84
N VAL A 374 -17.84 -12.68 -18.91
CA VAL A 374 -19.29 -12.50 -18.86
C VAL A 374 -19.97 -13.77 -19.39
N THR A 375 -20.94 -14.26 -18.63
CA THR A 375 -21.74 -15.44 -18.96
C THR A 375 -23.21 -15.06 -19.06
N VAL A 376 -23.86 -15.46 -20.15
CA VAL A 376 -25.28 -15.16 -20.37
C VAL A 376 -26.10 -16.38 -20.04
N THR A 377 -26.83 -16.33 -18.92
CA THR A 377 -27.67 -17.43 -18.46
C THR A 377 -29.08 -17.28 -19.01
N GLY A 378 -29.68 -18.41 -19.39
CA GLY A 378 -31.11 -18.44 -19.69
C GLY A 378 -31.92 -18.07 -18.45
N VAL A 379 -33.03 -17.38 -18.64
CA VAL A 379 -34.03 -17.20 -17.57
C VAL A 379 -34.40 -18.60 -17.05
N PRO A 380 -34.48 -18.83 -15.72
CA PRO A 380 -35.12 -20.03 -15.19
C PRO A 380 -36.63 -19.89 -15.38
N SER A 381 -37.08 -20.05 -16.62
CA SER A 381 -38.50 -20.06 -16.98
C SER A 381 -38.86 -21.28 -17.82
N ASP A 382 -38.27 -22.44 -17.51
CA ASP A 382 -38.86 -23.72 -17.87
C ASP A 382 -39.54 -24.31 -16.64
N PRO A 383 -40.89 -24.24 -16.53
CA PRO A 383 -41.63 -25.00 -15.53
C PRO A 383 -41.67 -26.49 -15.88
N GLU A 384 -41.19 -26.91 -17.05
CA GLU A 384 -41.20 -28.31 -17.51
C GLU A 384 -40.65 -29.31 -16.48
N PRO A 385 -39.47 -29.14 -15.87
CA PRO A 385 -38.97 -30.11 -14.89
C PRO A 385 -39.81 -30.15 -13.60
N PHE A 386 -40.42 -29.03 -13.19
CA PHE A 386 -41.29 -28.99 -12.01
C PHE A 386 -42.67 -29.60 -12.29
N ILE A 387 -43.24 -29.32 -13.47
CA ILE A 387 -44.51 -29.91 -13.92
C ILE A 387 -44.34 -31.43 -14.13
N ILE A 388 -43.26 -31.88 -14.78
CA ILE A 388 -42.97 -33.30 -14.98
C ILE A 388 -42.82 -34.01 -13.63
N ARG A 389 -42.06 -33.43 -12.68
CA ARG A 389 -41.92 -34.01 -11.33
C ARG A 389 -43.26 -34.07 -10.58
N ALA A 390 -44.08 -33.03 -10.66
CA ALA A 390 -45.40 -33.01 -10.02
C ALA A 390 -46.36 -34.05 -10.62
N VAL A 391 -46.40 -34.18 -11.95
CA VAL A 391 -47.23 -35.17 -12.65
C VAL A 391 -46.79 -36.61 -12.32
N VAL A 392 -45.48 -36.86 -12.29
CA VAL A 392 -44.93 -38.18 -11.90
C VAL A 392 -45.25 -38.52 -10.44
N LEU A 393 -45.14 -37.56 -9.53
CA LEU A 393 -45.52 -37.75 -8.11
C LEU A 393 -47.02 -38.04 -7.96
N LEU A 394 -47.89 -37.37 -8.73
CA LEU A 394 -49.33 -37.65 -8.69
C LEU A 394 -49.67 -39.02 -9.27
N LEU A 395 -49.04 -39.43 -10.38
CA LEU A 395 -49.26 -40.76 -10.98
C LEU A 395 -48.75 -41.88 -10.08
N THR A 396 -47.58 -41.71 -9.45
CA THR A 396 -47.04 -42.70 -8.50
C THR A 396 -47.93 -42.83 -7.26
N GLN A 397 -48.44 -41.73 -6.70
CA GLN A 397 -49.40 -41.76 -5.60
C GLN A 397 -50.72 -42.46 -6.01
N LEU A 398 -51.21 -42.24 -7.22
CA LEU A 398 -52.40 -42.92 -7.73
C LEU A 398 -52.17 -44.45 -7.84
N LEU A 399 -51.01 -44.87 -8.33
CA LEU A 399 -50.69 -46.31 -8.44
C LEU A 399 -50.55 -46.98 -7.06
N VAL A 400 -49.93 -46.29 -6.10
CA VAL A 400 -49.78 -46.78 -4.72
C VAL A 400 -51.15 -46.91 -4.05
N THR A 401 -52.02 -45.91 -4.20
CA THR A 401 -53.38 -45.95 -3.62
C THR A 401 -54.24 -47.05 -4.25
N ILE A 402 -54.14 -47.27 -5.56
CA ILE A 402 -54.79 -48.41 -6.24
C ILE A 402 -54.23 -49.75 -5.72
N GLY A 403 -52.90 -49.87 -5.60
CA GLY A 403 -52.25 -51.06 -5.07
C GLY A 403 -52.68 -51.37 -3.63
N LEU A 404 -52.72 -50.37 -2.76
CA LEU A 404 -53.22 -50.48 -1.39
C LEU A 404 -54.71 -50.84 -1.36
N TYR A 405 -55.53 -50.28 -2.24
CA TYR A 405 -56.94 -50.65 -2.34
C TYR A 405 -57.12 -52.13 -2.69
N PHE A 406 -56.38 -52.64 -3.68
CA PHE A 406 -56.41 -54.07 -4.03
C PHE A 406 -55.83 -54.96 -2.93
N TYR A 407 -54.76 -54.53 -2.25
CA TYR A 407 -54.18 -55.23 -1.11
C TYR A 407 -55.16 -55.31 0.07
N CYS A 408 -55.82 -54.21 0.43
CA CYS A 408 -56.86 -54.17 1.46
C CYS A 408 -58.09 -55.01 1.07
N LYS A 409 -58.45 -55.03 -0.21
CA LYS A 409 -59.55 -55.88 -0.72
C LYS A 409 -59.20 -57.37 -0.66
N ALA A 410 -57.94 -57.74 -0.97
CA ALA A 410 -57.46 -59.11 -0.90
C ALA A 410 -57.30 -59.60 0.56
N THR A 411 -56.82 -58.75 1.46
CA THR A 411 -56.65 -59.08 2.89
C THR A 411 -57.97 -59.13 3.66
N ARG A 412 -58.99 -58.33 3.28
CA ARG A 412 -60.37 -58.49 3.80
C ARG A 412 -61.04 -59.82 3.41
N GLY A 413 -60.46 -60.56 2.45
CA GLY A 413 -60.91 -61.90 2.05
C GLY A 413 -60.29 -63.07 2.83
N ARG A 414 -59.35 -62.82 3.78
CA ARG A 414 -58.66 -63.89 4.53
C ARG A 414 -58.74 -63.62 6.04
N ARG A 415 -59.67 -64.29 6.72
CA ARG A 415 -59.78 -64.31 8.19
C ARG A 415 -58.51 -64.93 8.80
N PRO A 416 -57.97 -64.42 9.92
CA PRO A 416 -56.79 -64.97 10.58
C PRO A 416 -57.18 -65.98 11.66
N SER A 417 -56.52 -67.14 11.69
CA SER A 417 -56.20 -67.86 12.93
C SER A 417 -55.35 -69.10 12.59
N ARG A 418 -54.11 -69.15 13.08
CA ARG A 418 -53.67 -70.22 13.98
C ARG A 418 -52.39 -69.81 14.72
N GLN A 419 -52.45 -70.11 16.00
CA GLN A 419 -51.60 -69.78 17.14
C GLN A 419 -50.31 -70.63 17.21
N GLU A 420 -49.34 -70.10 17.98
CA GLU A 420 -48.38 -70.80 18.88
C GLU A 420 -46.95 -71.14 18.38
N ASP A 421 -46.01 -70.33 18.89
CA ASP A 421 -44.79 -70.65 19.69
C ASP A 421 -43.85 -71.79 19.27
N ILE A 422 -42.53 -71.52 19.31
CA ILE A 422 -41.53 -72.16 20.20
C ILE A 422 -40.11 -71.62 19.90
N GLU A 423 -39.41 -71.31 20.99
CA GLU A 423 -38.05 -70.79 21.11
C GLU A 423 -37.03 -71.93 21.35
N LEU A 424 -35.75 -71.63 21.07
CA LEU A 424 -34.49 -72.16 21.64
C LEU A 424 -33.96 -73.57 21.26
N ASP A 425 -32.73 -73.59 20.74
CA ASP A 425 -31.64 -74.31 21.43
C ASP A 425 -30.27 -73.65 21.19
N TYR A 426 -29.42 -73.68 22.21
CA TYR A 426 -28.14 -72.97 22.38
C TYR A 426 -27.08 -74.06 22.64
N ASP A 427 -25.97 -74.08 21.89
CA ASP A 427 -24.80 -74.87 22.32
C ASP A 427 -23.47 -74.30 21.79
N ASP A 428 -22.44 -74.53 22.60
CA ASP A 428 -21.31 -73.65 22.93
C ASP A 428 -19.95 -74.10 22.35
N LEU A 429 -18.95 -73.20 22.51
CA LEU A 429 -17.49 -73.36 22.61
C LEU A 429 -16.58 -72.90 21.46
N GLY A 430 -15.82 -71.83 21.76
CA GLY A 430 -14.42 -71.68 21.35
C GLY A 430 -13.93 -70.26 20.96
N VAL A 431 -13.32 -69.52 21.89
CA VAL A 431 -12.50 -68.29 21.67
C VAL A 431 -11.04 -68.66 21.28
N PRO A 432 -10.14 -67.76 20.80
CA PRO A 432 -9.46 -66.77 21.68
C PRO A 432 -9.13 -65.35 21.09
N ALA A 433 -9.03 -64.39 22.03
CA ALA A 433 -8.20 -63.15 22.13
C ALA A 433 -8.41 -61.97 21.14
N GLU A 434 -8.93 -60.79 21.57
CA GLU A 434 -8.33 -59.63 22.31
C GLU A 434 -7.49 -58.70 21.41
N GLU A 435 -7.50 -57.36 21.46
CA GLU A 435 -7.75 -56.33 22.50
C GLU A 435 -8.67 -55.21 21.91
N GLU A 436 -9.67 -54.65 22.62
CA GLU A 436 -9.64 -53.55 23.63
C GLU A 436 -8.99 -52.23 23.15
N GLY A 437 -9.50 -51.02 23.42
CA GLY A 437 -10.57 -50.55 24.31
C GLY A 437 -11.05 -49.16 23.86
N ALA A 438 -12.32 -48.79 24.09
CA ALA A 438 -12.89 -48.26 25.34
C ALA A 438 -12.91 -46.71 25.32
N GLN A 439 -14.09 -46.08 25.13
CA GLN A 439 -15.01 -45.55 26.17
C GLN A 439 -14.62 -44.13 26.63
N GLY A 440 -15.52 -43.17 26.89
CA GLY A 440 -16.99 -43.18 26.93
C GLY A 440 -17.52 -41.79 27.33
N ALA A 441 -18.83 -41.64 27.18
CA ALA A 441 -19.79 -40.75 27.85
C ALA A 441 -19.33 -39.39 28.44
N GLU A 442 -19.83 -38.27 27.90
CA GLU A 442 -21.01 -37.52 28.39
C GLU A 442 -21.46 -36.49 27.33
#